data_AF-A0A2A6C4Q6-F1
#
_entry.id   AF-A0A2A6C4Q6-F1
#
_cell.length_a   1.000
_cell.length_b   1.000
_cell.length_c   1.000
_cell.angle_alpha   90.00
_cell.angle_beta   90.00
_cell.angle_gamma   90.00
#
_symmetry.space_group_name_H-M   'P 1'
#
loop_
_entity.id
_entity.type
_entity.pdbx_description
1 polymer ?
#
loop_
_entity_poly.entity_id
_entity_poly.type
_entity_poly.pdbx_seq_one_letter_code
_entity_poly.pdbx_strand_id
1 'polypeptide(L)'
;MINLVVFILLLGSRCFRCSAALASPLSEYEKQLKKEGFDLKVLHEEIKEESREVLKEFGSKTMQTDIALLRADYERAAVHSTNETKEITELEMNNGISGDLYEGDLELTPEQWKAATEADPHNPATRRQALTNFVRMWKPIGQPLIPYNYAPGYPADKKPVVKASIDFWEDRTCVRFRPATSSDKDVLQFNHIADGCSSSVGLRGGVQKINLGNGCHSVTVVAHEISHTFGTLHVQGRSDRDKYVRIDTSNIKEGKAHNFLKEPATGFSHYDIPYEFGSMQHYHEKAFALNSSRPTIYAMKAFEKFQYSMEAPRATFYDTLLVNRMYKCTDKCQKKITCQNNGVQHGSDCKKCFCPRGWAGTNCEKRPADAQTINVENGKEVKVELGKSSGDFIEKLYILKAPAGKKIQTTVTKLGDRYTSMCRSFGMEIIPFNDTRTSGFRFCSEPKQGRITSEGDTMLVWVYTTNYKFYANIAIKLV
;
A
#
# COMPACT_ATOMS: atom_id res chain seq x y z
N MET A 1 -30.53 10.02 -24.29
CA MET A 1 -30.99 11.35 -23.84
C MET A 1 -32.12 11.29 -22.80
N ILE A 2 -32.86 10.16 -22.69
CA ILE A 2 -33.97 9.95 -21.73
C ILE A 2 -33.47 9.87 -20.26
N ASN A 3 -32.28 9.32 -20.00
CA ASN A 3 -31.74 9.15 -18.63
C ASN A 3 -31.40 10.45 -17.88
N LEU A 4 -31.18 11.58 -18.55
CA LEU A 4 -30.85 12.85 -17.87
C LEU A 4 -32.12 13.58 -17.39
N VAL A 5 -33.23 13.42 -18.10
CA VAL A 5 -34.51 14.08 -17.82
C VAL A 5 -35.21 13.43 -16.61
N VAL A 6 -35.16 12.10 -16.51
CA VAL A 6 -35.71 11.34 -15.36
C VAL A 6 -34.98 11.72 -14.06
N PHE A 7 -33.66 11.94 -14.13
CA PHE A 7 -32.85 12.31 -12.97
C PHE A 7 -33.18 13.71 -12.43
N ILE A 8 -33.53 14.66 -13.30
CA ILE A 8 -33.89 16.04 -12.92
C ILE A 8 -35.31 16.08 -12.30
N LEU A 9 -36.25 15.29 -12.80
CA LEU A 9 -37.62 15.22 -12.27
C LEU A 9 -37.71 14.56 -10.88
N LEU A 10 -36.85 13.57 -10.59
CA LEU A 10 -36.74 12.93 -9.28
C LEU A 10 -36.16 13.84 -8.19
N LEU A 11 -35.33 14.82 -8.55
CA LEU A 11 -34.83 15.83 -7.63
C LEU A 11 -35.88 16.91 -7.30
N GLY A 12 -36.76 17.24 -8.25
CA GLY A 12 -37.82 18.25 -8.06
C GLY A 12 -38.99 17.80 -7.19
N SER A 13 -39.28 16.50 -7.14
CA SER A 13 -40.48 15.97 -6.48
C SER A 13 -40.37 15.76 -4.97
N ARG A 14 -39.19 15.98 -4.36
CA ARG A 14 -38.98 15.91 -2.89
C ARG A 14 -39.04 17.24 -2.15
N CYS A 15 -39.30 18.36 -2.83
CA CYS A 15 -39.36 19.69 -2.20
C CYS A 15 -40.79 20.23 -2.06
N PHE A 16 -41.73 19.42 -1.56
CA PHE A 16 -43.15 19.82 -1.43
C PHE A 16 -43.46 20.72 -0.21
N ARG A 17 -42.44 21.22 0.51
CA ARG A 17 -42.61 22.13 1.65
C ARG A 17 -41.62 23.30 1.74
N CYS A 18 -40.89 23.62 0.66
CA CYS A 18 -40.20 24.90 0.58
C CYS A 18 -41.04 25.89 -0.23
N SER A 19 -41.63 26.84 0.49
CA SER A 19 -41.92 28.23 0.10
C SER A 19 -42.34 28.53 -1.35
N ALA A 20 -43.51 29.16 -1.47
CA ALA A 20 -44.27 29.58 -2.66
C ALA A 20 -43.59 30.55 -3.66
N ALA A 21 -42.32 30.34 -4.00
CA ALA A 21 -41.56 31.17 -4.92
C ALA A 21 -40.98 30.37 -6.12
N LEU A 22 -41.71 29.36 -6.61
CA LEU A 22 -41.44 28.71 -7.91
C LEU A 22 -42.76 28.17 -8.48
N ALA A 23 -43.73 29.06 -8.70
CA ALA A 23 -44.81 28.75 -9.62
C ALA A 23 -44.21 28.76 -11.05
N SER A 24 -43.93 27.54 -11.55
CA SER A 24 -43.41 27.16 -12.89
C SER A 24 -41.94 26.75 -12.94
N PRO A 25 -41.69 25.43 -12.96
CA PRO A 25 -40.74 24.88 -13.95
C PRO A 25 -41.29 23.65 -14.72
N LEU A 26 -42.43 23.08 -14.31
CA LEU A 26 -42.96 21.85 -14.91
C LEU A 26 -43.82 22.10 -16.16
N SER A 27 -44.61 23.17 -16.19
CA SER A 27 -45.58 23.39 -17.27
C SER A 27 -44.95 23.72 -18.63
N GLU A 28 -43.75 24.29 -18.63
CA GLU A 28 -43.00 24.66 -19.83
C GLU A 28 -42.27 23.46 -20.44
N TYR A 29 -41.76 22.58 -19.57
CA TYR A 29 -41.13 21.32 -19.95
C TYR A 29 -42.15 20.31 -20.51
N GLU A 30 -43.33 20.23 -19.89
CA GLU A 30 -44.45 19.42 -20.38
C GLU A 30 -44.95 19.88 -21.77
N LYS A 31 -44.96 21.20 -22.02
CA LYS A 31 -45.29 21.75 -23.35
C LYS A 31 -44.26 21.35 -24.40
N GLN A 32 -42.98 21.31 -24.03
CA GLN A 32 -41.89 20.96 -24.94
C GLN A 32 -41.89 19.47 -25.28
N LEU A 33 -42.11 18.59 -24.30
CA LEU A 33 -42.24 17.14 -24.51
C LEU A 33 -43.47 16.79 -25.37
N LYS A 34 -44.60 17.48 -25.19
CA LYS A 34 -45.75 17.32 -26.10
C LYS A 34 -45.44 17.76 -27.53
N LYS A 35 -44.65 18.82 -27.71
CA LYS A 35 -44.25 19.34 -29.04
C LYS A 35 -43.31 18.38 -29.77
N GLU A 36 -42.53 17.59 -29.03
CA GLU A 36 -41.66 16.52 -29.54
C GLU A 36 -42.40 15.18 -29.72
N GLY A 37 -43.72 15.15 -29.47
CA GLY A 37 -44.60 14.00 -29.76
C GLY A 37 -44.72 12.97 -28.63
N PHE A 38 -44.25 13.27 -27.42
CA PHE A 38 -44.34 12.35 -26.28
C PHE A 38 -45.71 12.43 -25.58
N ASP A 39 -46.28 11.25 -25.26
CA ASP A 39 -47.47 11.16 -24.42
C ASP A 39 -47.07 11.26 -22.94
N LEU A 40 -47.34 12.42 -22.36
CA LEU A 40 -47.02 12.68 -20.96
C LEU A 40 -47.70 11.73 -19.98
N LYS A 41 -48.86 11.13 -20.31
CA LYS A 41 -49.50 10.16 -19.40
C LYS A 41 -48.71 8.86 -19.34
N VAL A 42 -48.23 8.40 -20.49
CA VAL A 42 -47.38 7.20 -20.59
C VAL A 42 -46.07 7.44 -19.84
N LEU A 43 -45.40 8.57 -20.11
CA LEU A 43 -44.15 8.93 -19.46
C LEU A 43 -44.30 9.04 -17.93
N HIS A 44 -45.43 9.57 -17.44
CA HIS A 44 -45.67 9.68 -16.01
C HIS A 44 -45.89 8.33 -15.33
N GLU A 45 -46.52 7.37 -16.02
CA GLU A 45 -46.69 6.01 -15.51
C GLU A 45 -45.38 5.21 -15.57
N GLU A 46 -44.56 5.40 -16.61
CA GLU A 46 -43.20 4.81 -16.70
C GLU A 46 -42.29 5.32 -15.57
N ILE A 47 -42.28 6.64 -15.32
CA ILE A 47 -41.50 7.22 -14.20
C ILE A 47 -41.99 6.69 -12.85
N LYS A 48 -43.30 6.48 -12.68
CA LYS A 48 -43.85 5.86 -11.46
C LYS A 48 -43.41 4.41 -11.31
N GLU A 49 -43.38 3.64 -12.40
CA GLU A 49 -42.94 2.26 -12.39
C GLU A 49 -41.45 2.16 -12.06
N GLU A 50 -40.59 2.93 -12.74
CA GLU A 50 -39.16 3.00 -12.43
C GLU A 50 -38.91 3.46 -10.98
N SER A 51 -39.68 4.43 -10.49
CA SER A 51 -39.59 4.88 -9.09
C SER A 51 -39.98 3.76 -8.10
N ARG A 52 -40.95 2.91 -8.45
CA ARG A 52 -41.32 1.74 -7.66
C ARG A 52 -40.21 0.68 -7.67
N GLU A 53 -39.58 0.44 -8.81
CA GLU A 53 -38.45 -0.49 -8.93
C GLU A 53 -37.23 -0.02 -8.14
N VAL A 54 -36.88 1.27 -8.24
CA VAL A 54 -35.81 1.89 -7.43
C VAL A 54 -36.14 1.80 -5.93
N LEU A 55 -37.39 2.00 -5.52
CA LEU A 55 -37.78 1.82 -4.12
C LEU A 55 -37.76 0.34 -3.68
N LYS A 56 -37.97 -0.60 -4.59
CA LYS A 56 -37.91 -2.04 -4.31
C LYS A 56 -36.46 -2.52 -4.20
N GLU A 57 -35.57 -1.97 -5.03
CA GLU A 57 -34.14 -2.27 -5.05
C GLU A 57 -33.40 -1.57 -3.90
N PHE A 58 -33.65 -0.28 -3.67
CA PHE A 58 -32.91 0.55 -2.71
C PHE A 58 -33.67 0.87 -1.41
N GLY A 59 -34.93 0.46 -1.27
CA GLY A 59 -35.75 0.72 -0.08
C GLY A 59 -35.60 -0.32 1.05
N SER A 60 -34.78 -1.36 0.88
CA SER A 60 -34.55 -2.36 1.93
C SER A 60 -33.79 -1.75 3.12
N LYS A 61 -34.11 -2.23 4.33
CA LYS A 61 -33.49 -1.75 5.58
C LYS A 61 -31.96 -1.96 5.59
N THR A 62 -31.49 -3.00 4.91
CA THR A 62 -30.06 -3.29 4.71
C THR A 62 -29.42 -2.24 3.80
N MET A 63 -30.01 -1.94 2.64
CA MET A 63 -29.47 -0.94 1.71
C MET A 63 -29.49 0.47 2.30
N GLN A 64 -30.53 0.81 3.09
CA GLN A 64 -30.57 2.07 3.84
C GLN A 64 -29.46 2.17 4.89
N THR A 65 -29.09 1.04 5.51
CA THR A 65 -27.96 0.97 6.45
C THR A 65 -26.64 1.16 5.71
N ASP A 66 -26.47 0.55 4.54
CA ASP A 66 -25.28 0.71 3.70
C ASP A 66 -25.15 2.14 3.15
N ILE A 67 -26.26 2.77 2.76
CA ILE A 67 -26.30 4.19 2.36
C ILE A 67 -25.97 5.11 3.53
N ALA A 68 -26.43 4.80 4.75
CA ALA A 68 -26.09 5.56 5.94
C ALA A 68 -24.61 5.42 6.29
N LEU A 69 -24.03 4.22 6.15
CA LEU A 69 -22.60 3.98 6.30
C LEU A 69 -21.79 4.77 5.25
N LEU A 70 -22.22 4.75 3.99
CA LEU A 70 -21.61 5.51 2.89
C LEU A 70 -21.70 7.02 3.09
N ARG A 71 -22.83 7.55 3.61
CA ARG A 71 -22.97 8.96 3.96
C ARG A 71 -22.06 9.34 5.12
N ALA A 72 -21.96 8.50 6.14
CA ALA A 72 -21.05 8.73 7.25
C ALA A 72 -19.59 8.67 6.78
N ASP A 73 -19.24 7.78 5.84
CA ASP A 73 -17.93 7.76 5.18
C ASP A 73 -17.68 9.04 4.36
N TYR A 74 -18.69 9.53 3.65
CA TYR A 74 -18.61 10.76 2.86
C TYR A 74 -18.45 12.00 3.74
N GLU A 75 -19.22 12.12 4.82
CA GLU A 75 -19.09 13.20 5.80
C GLU A 75 -17.73 13.17 6.49
N ARG A 76 -17.20 11.98 6.80
CA ARG A 76 -15.81 11.81 7.28
C ARG A 76 -14.75 12.22 6.25
N ALA A 77 -15.00 11.99 4.96
CA ALA A 77 -14.11 12.38 3.88
C ALA A 77 -14.22 13.89 3.54
N ALA A 78 -15.36 14.53 3.81
CA ALA A 78 -15.55 15.96 3.59
C ALA A 78 -14.80 16.83 4.62
N VAL A 79 -14.32 16.26 5.72
CA VAL A 79 -13.42 16.91 6.71
C VAL A 79 -11.95 16.79 6.29
N HIS A 80 -11.64 16.75 5.00
CA HIS A 80 -10.26 16.88 4.52
C HIS A 80 -9.83 18.35 4.60
N SER A 81 -9.06 18.64 5.64
CA SER A 81 -8.67 19.99 6.09
C SER A 81 -7.73 20.70 5.10
N THR A 82 -7.71 22.02 5.18
CA THR A 82 -6.81 22.93 4.45
C THR A 82 -5.30 22.69 4.66
N ASN A 83 -4.91 21.69 5.48
CA ASN A 83 -3.53 21.30 5.78
C ASN A 83 -3.13 19.90 5.27
N GLU A 84 -3.95 19.23 4.45
CA GLU A 84 -3.57 17.96 3.83
C GLU A 84 -2.45 18.15 2.81
N THR A 85 -1.36 17.40 2.97
CA THR A 85 -0.27 17.37 2.00
C THR A 85 -0.59 16.30 0.96
N LYS A 86 -0.88 16.72 -0.28
CA LYS A 86 -1.11 15.78 -1.38
C LYS A 86 0.23 15.15 -1.77
N GLU A 87 0.37 13.86 -1.50
CA GLU A 87 1.47 13.04 -2.00
C GLU A 87 1.06 12.38 -3.31
N ILE A 88 1.93 12.46 -4.32
CA ILE A 88 1.73 11.73 -5.57
C ILE A 88 2.35 10.35 -5.38
N THR A 89 1.55 9.30 -5.59
CA THR A 89 2.01 7.91 -5.53
C THR A 89 2.66 7.46 -6.83
N GLU A 90 3.45 6.37 -6.80
CA GLU A 90 4.00 5.75 -8.01
C GLU A 90 2.88 5.34 -8.99
N LEU A 91 1.80 4.75 -8.49
CA LEU A 91 0.62 4.38 -9.29
C LEU A 91 -0.03 5.62 -9.94
N GLU A 92 -0.03 6.76 -9.25
CA GLU A 92 -0.52 8.01 -9.81
C GLU A 92 0.42 8.63 -10.84
N MET A 93 1.74 8.56 -10.61
CA MET A 93 2.75 8.93 -11.61
C MET A 93 2.61 8.07 -12.88
N ASN A 94 2.21 6.80 -12.71
CA ASN A 94 2.02 5.86 -13.79
C ASN A 94 0.64 5.95 -14.46
N ASN A 95 -0.32 6.74 -13.96
CA ASN A 95 -1.71 6.72 -14.49
C ASN A 95 -1.79 6.97 -16.02
N GLY A 96 -0.87 7.74 -16.60
CA GLY A 96 -0.79 8.02 -18.04
C GLY A 96 -0.12 6.94 -18.90
N ILE A 97 0.63 6.03 -18.29
CA ILE A 97 1.38 4.94 -18.97
C ILE A 97 0.90 3.53 -18.54
N SER A 98 0.10 3.45 -17.47
CA SER A 98 -0.40 2.21 -16.87
C SER A 98 -1.41 1.45 -17.74
N GLY A 99 -1.66 1.88 -18.97
CA GLY A 99 -2.32 1.02 -19.97
C GLY A 99 -1.39 -0.11 -20.44
N ASP A 100 -0.07 0.10 -20.34
CA ASP A 100 0.97 -0.82 -20.83
C ASP A 100 1.72 -1.54 -19.69
N LEU A 101 1.39 -1.24 -18.43
CA LEU A 101 2.03 -1.79 -17.24
C LEU A 101 1.10 -2.74 -16.51
N TYR A 102 1.60 -3.93 -16.19
CA TYR A 102 0.90 -4.92 -15.40
C TYR A 102 0.96 -4.52 -13.93
N GLU A 103 -0.15 -4.59 -13.18
CA GLU A 103 -0.17 -4.11 -11.78
C GLU A 103 0.43 -2.70 -11.63
N GLY A 104 0.19 -1.83 -12.60
CA GLY A 104 0.54 -0.41 -12.49
C GLY A 104 2.00 -0.03 -12.72
N ASP A 105 2.98 -0.88 -12.41
CA ASP A 105 4.43 -0.59 -12.49
C ASP A 105 5.28 -1.76 -13.04
N LEU A 106 4.68 -2.92 -13.35
CA LEU A 106 5.43 -4.08 -13.86
C LEU A 106 5.48 -4.09 -15.38
N GLU A 107 6.70 -4.00 -15.91
CA GLU A 107 7.00 -4.23 -17.32
C GLU A 107 7.19 -5.72 -17.58
N LEU A 108 6.12 -6.41 -17.99
CA LEU A 108 6.16 -7.81 -18.35
C LEU A 108 6.66 -8.03 -19.79
N THR A 109 7.40 -9.12 -20.01
CA THR A 109 7.66 -9.66 -21.36
C THR A 109 6.37 -10.14 -22.02
N PRO A 110 6.31 -10.27 -23.37
CA PRO A 110 5.13 -10.83 -24.05
C PRO A 110 4.70 -12.19 -23.49
N GLU A 111 5.66 -13.06 -23.14
CA GLU A 111 5.39 -14.38 -22.56
C GLU A 111 4.81 -14.27 -21.15
N GLN A 112 5.34 -13.35 -20.34
CA GLN A 112 4.81 -13.06 -19.00
C GLN A 112 3.42 -12.41 -19.07
N TRP A 113 3.17 -11.50 -20.02
CA TRP A 113 1.85 -10.91 -20.28
C TRP A 113 0.85 -12.00 -20.67
N LYS A 114 1.21 -12.84 -21.64
CA LYS A 114 0.40 -13.97 -22.08
C LYS A 114 0.07 -14.89 -20.91
N ALA A 115 1.05 -15.23 -20.09
CA ALA A 115 0.80 -15.99 -18.86
C ALA A 115 -0.12 -15.23 -17.89
N ALA A 116 0.08 -13.94 -17.69
CA ALA A 116 -0.71 -13.14 -16.76
C ALA A 116 -2.18 -12.97 -17.20
N THR A 117 -2.48 -13.00 -18.50
CA THR A 117 -3.79 -12.63 -19.09
C THR A 117 -4.52 -13.75 -19.85
N GLU A 118 -3.82 -14.66 -20.54
CA GLU A 118 -4.40 -15.73 -21.35
C GLU A 118 -4.41 -17.10 -20.61
N ALA A 119 -5.47 -17.39 -19.88
CA ALA A 119 -5.96 -18.76 -19.66
C ALA A 119 -7.39 -18.75 -19.08
N ASP A 120 -8.25 -19.54 -19.72
CA ASP A 120 -9.64 -19.93 -19.39
C ASP A 120 -10.33 -19.20 -18.20
N PRO A 121 -11.43 -18.45 -18.46
CA PRO A 121 -12.34 -17.92 -17.42
C PRO A 121 -12.76 -18.91 -16.34
N HIS A 122 -12.82 -20.20 -16.66
CA HIS A 122 -13.33 -21.26 -15.80
C HIS A 122 -12.27 -21.92 -14.92
N ASN A 123 -10.99 -21.61 -15.09
CA ASN A 123 -9.92 -22.21 -14.28
C ASN A 123 -8.79 -21.23 -13.89
N PRO A 124 -9.09 -20.22 -13.04
CA PRO A 124 -8.17 -19.13 -12.71
C PRO A 124 -6.85 -19.56 -12.03
N ALA A 125 -6.79 -20.77 -11.45
CA ALA A 125 -5.56 -21.34 -10.87
C ALA A 125 -4.48 -21.66 -11.92
N THR A 126 -4.85 -21.85 -13.20
CA THR A 126 -3.89 -22.14 -14.28
C THR A 126 -3.25 -20.90 -14.89
N ARG A 127 -3.87 -19.71 -14.74
CA ARG A 127 -3.38 -18.43 -15.31
C ARG A 127 -1.92 -18.18 -14.94
N ARG A 128 -1.58 -18.20 -13.66
CA ARG A 128 -0.33 -17.58 -13.16
C ARG A 128 0.70 -18.52 -12.55
N GLN A 129 0.45 -19.82 -12.55
CA GLN A 129 1.50 -20.82 -12.31
C GLN A 129 2.53 -20.75 -13.45
N ALA A 130 2.11 -20.28 -14.62
CA ALA A 130 2.97 -19.95 -15.74
C ALA A 130 3.83 -18.69 -15.47
N LEU A 131 3.29 -17.62 -14.87
CA LEU A 131 4.05 -16.38 -14.62
C LEU A 131 5.28 -16.64 -13.74
N THR A 132 5.13 -17.40 -12.64
CA THR A 132 6.27 -17.80 -11.79
C THR A 132 7.31 -18.62 -12.53
N ASN A 133 6.89 -19.49 -13.46
CA ASN A 133 7.81 -20.25 -14.31
C ASN A 133 8.59 -19.35 -15.29
N PHE A 134 8.04 -18.18 -15.63
CA PHE A 134 8.68 -17.19 -16.49
C PHE A 134 9.48 -16.13 -15.70
N VAL A 135 9.34 -16.06 -14.37
CA VAL A 135 10.22 -15.21 -13.54
C VAL A 135 11.58 -15.90 -13.39
N ARG A 136 12.55 -15.45 -14.17
CA ARG A 136 13.94 -15.90 -14.08
C ARG A 136 14.64 -15.13 -12.97
N MET A 137 15.29 -15.83 -12.05
CA MET A 137 16.11 -15.18 -11.01
C MET A 137 17.52 -14.88 -11.53
N TRP A 138 18.13 -13.80 -11.03
CA TRP A 138 19.54 -13.50 -11.25
C TRP A 138 20.43 -14.65 -10.73
N LYS A 139 21.54 -14.92 -11.42
CA LYS A 139 22.44 -16.04 -11.11
C LYS A 139 23.85 -15.54 -10.74
N PRO A 140 24.63 -16.32 -9.99
CA PRO A 140 24.22 -17.56 -9.30
C PRO A 140 23.31 -17.28 -8.10
N ILE A 141 22.45 -18.25 -7.76
CA ILE A 141 21.68 -18.20 -6.50
C ILE A 141 22.65 -18.30 -5.32
N GLY A 142 22.38 -17.59 -4.23
CA GLY A 142 23.22 -17.51 -3.03
C GLY A 142 24.16 -16.30 -2.99
N GLN A 143 24.52 -15.74 -4.16
CA GLN A 143 25.30 -14.51 -4.28
C GLN A 143 25.24 -13.95 -5.73
N PRO A 144 24.07 -13.53 -6.23
CA PRO A 144 24.01 -12.95 -7.57
C PRO A 144 24.78 -11.62 -7.60
N LEU A 145 25.52 -11.39 -8.68
CA LEU A 145 26.25 -10.15 -8.92
C LEU A 145 25.65 -9.46 -10.14
N ILE A 146 24.79 -8.48 -9.91
CA ILE A 146 23.99 -7.76 -10.90
C ILE A 146 24.81 -6.60 -11.48
N PRO A 147 25.19 -6.63 -12.77
CA PRO A 147 25.80 -5.48 -13.43
C PRO A 147 24.75 -4.38 -13.61
N TYR A 148 25.10 -3.14 -13.24
CA TYR A 148 24.22 -2.00 -13.44
C TYR A 148 24.93 -0.80 -14.06
N ASN A 149 24.18 0.02 -14.79
CA ASN A 149 24.64 1.32 -15.26
C ASN A 149 23.50 2.36 -15.21
N TYR A 150 23.86 3.59 -15.54
CA TYR A 150 22.90 4.68 -15.71
C TYR A 150 22.75 4.97 -17.21
N ALA A 151 21.53 5.23 -17.67
CA ALA A 151 21.29 5.66 -19.03
C ALA A 151 22.05 6.97 -19.34
N PRO A 152 22.44 7.23 -20.61
CA PRO A 152 23.02 8.51 -21.00
C PRO A 152 22.12 9.68 -20.57
N GLY A 153 22.72 10.69 -19.93
CA GLY A 153 21.97 11.86 -19.42
C GLY A 153 21.27 11.67 -18.08
N TYR A 154 21.43 10.52 -17.40
CA TYR A 154 20.83 10.32 -16.07
C TYR A 154 21.30 11.39 -15.07
N PRO A 155 20.40 12.08 -14.35
CA PRO A 155 20.76 13.21 -13.51
C PRO A 155 21.74 12.85 -12.39
N ALA A 156 22.80 13.64 -12.24
CA ALA A 156 23.85 13.36 -11.26
C ALA A 156 23.36 13.47 -9.80
N ASP A 157 22.43 14.39 -9.53
CA ASP A 157 21.83 14.62 -8.20
C ASP A 157 20.92 13.47 -7.74
N LYS A 158 20.49 12.59 -8.66
CA LYS A 158 19.61 11.44 -8.37
C LYS A 158 20.36 10.14 -8.09
N LYS A 159 21.61 10.02 -8.56
CA LYS A 159 22.46 8.84 -8.34
C LYS A 159 22.66 8.46 -6.87
N PRO A 160 22.78 9.40 -5.90
CA PRO A 160 22.89 9.06 -4.49
C PRO A 160 21.71 8.26 -3.94
N VAL A 161 20.48 8.55 -4.37
CA VAL A 161 19.28 7.81 -3.93
C VAL A 161 19.28 6.38 -4.48
N VAL A 162 19.68 6.21 -5.75
CA VAL A 162 19.87 4.88 -6.34
C VAL A 162 20.92 4.09 -5.57
N LYS A 163 22.07 4.72 -5.27
CA LYS A 163 23.13 4.09 -4.49
C LYS A 163 22.66 3.70 -3.09
N ALA A 164 21.93 4.56 -2.39
CA ALA A 164 21.38 4.26 -1.06
C ALA A 164 20.39 3.08 -1.09
N SER A 165 19.63 2.93 -2.18
CA SER A 165 18.68 1.82 -2.37
C SER A 165 19.40 0.50 -2.70
N ILE A 166 20.48 0.56 -3.48
CA ILE A 166 21.39 -0.57 -3.69
C ILE A 166 22.02 -0.99 -2.35
N ASP A 167 22.56 -0.03 -1.58
CA ASP A 167 23.20 -0.28 -0.29
C ASP A 167 22.24 -0.91 0.71
N PHE A 168 20.97 -0.48 0.72
CA PHE A 168 19.92 -1.08 1.53
C PHE A 168 19.83 -2.60 1.31
N TRP A 169 19.81 -3.02 0.04
CA TRP A 169 19.70 -4.43 -0.35
C TRP A 169 21.00 -5.21 -0.15
N GLU A 170 22.16 -4.62 -0.49
CA GLU A 170 23.47 -5.28 -0.32
C GLU A 170 23.81 -5.53 1.15
N ASP A 171 23.46 -4.59 2.02
CA ASP A 171 23.68 -4.69 3.46
C ASP A 171 22.88 -5.86 4.03
N ARG A 172 21.64 -6.10 3.59
CA ARG A 172 20.73 -7.07 4.22
C ARG A 172 20.64 -8.42 3.55
N THR A 173 21.07 -8.50 2.29
CA THR A 173 20.91 -9.71 1.47
C THR A 173 22.25 -10.20 0.90
N CYS A 174 22.21 -11.34 0.22
CA CYS A 174 23.36 -11.83 -0.53
C CYS A 174 23.49 -11.24 -1.94
N VAL A 175 22.51 -10.45 -2.40
CA VAL A 175 22.55 -9.81 -3.72
C VAL A 175 23.62 -8.72 -3.73
N ARG A 176 24.39 -8.66 -4.82
CA ARG A 176 25.45 -7.66 -5.03
C ARG A 176 25.26 -6.95 -6.34
N PHE A 177 25.74 -5.72 -6.40
CA PHE A 177 25.72 -4.85 -7.56
C PHE A 177 27.14 -4.44 -7.94
N ARG A 178 27.41 -4.31 -9.23
CA ARG A 178 28.65 -3.71 -9.72
C ARG A 178 28.39 -2.84 -10.95
N PRO A 179 29.24 -1.84 -11.23
CA PRO A 179 29.21 -1.15 -12.51
C PRO A 179 29.31 -2.14 -13.67
N ALA A 180 28.44 -1.98 -14.66
CA ALA A 180 28.44 -2.78 -15.87
C ALA A 180 29.66 -2.46 -16.76
N THR A 181 30.12 -3.47 -17.47
CA THR A 181 31.21 -3.44 -18.45
C THR A 181 30.66 -3.80 -19.83
N SER A 182 31.44 -3.57 -20.88
CA SER A 182 31.07 -3.97 -22.25
C SER A 182 30.92 -5.48 -22.46
N SER A 183 31.43 -6.30 -21.53
CA SER A 183 31.32 -7.76 -21.58
C SER A 183 30.04 -8.32 -20.94
N ASP A 184 29.30 -7.48 -20.21
CA ASP A 184 28.08 -7.91 -19.52
C ASP A 184 26.93 -8.07 -20.51
N LYS A 185 26.35 -9.27 -20.53
CA LYS A 185 25.20 -9.59 -21.41
C LYS A 185 23.89 -9.10 -20.81
N ASP A 186 23.73 -9.26 -19.50
CA ASP A 186 22.53 -8.89 -18.75
C ASP A 186 22.88 -7.72 -17.85
N VAL A 187 22.19 -6.59 -18.03
CA VAL A 187 22.50 -5.32 -17.35
C VAL A 187 21.22 -4.68 -16.86
N LEU A 188 21.24 -4.23 -15.60
CA LEU A 188 20.22 -3.36 -15.05
C LEU A 188 20.55 -1.89 -15.33
N GLN A 189 19.73 -1.21 -16.12
CA GLN A 189 19.95 0.19 -16.47
C GLN A 189 18.96 1.11 -15.77
N PHE A 190 19.45 2.01 -14.92
CA PHE A 190 18.62 3.06 -14.33
C PHE A 190 18.36 4.15 -15.36
N ASN A 191 17.08 4.40 -15.66
CA ASN A 191 16.61 5.35 -16.65
C ASN A 191 15.82 6.49 -15.99
N HIS A 192 15.84 7.67 -16.61
CA HIS A 192 15.08 8.85 -16.16
C HIS A 192 14.29 9.51 -17.31
N ILE A 193 14.27 8.91 -18.50
CA ILE A 193 13.73 9.55 -19.70
C ILE A 193 12.20 9.49 -19.78
N ALA A 194 11.60 8.38 -19.33
CA ALA A 194 10.14 8.23 -19.37
C ALA A 194 9.52 8.64 -18.03
N ASP A 195 8.29 9.13 -18.09
CA ASP A 195 7.48 9.39 -16.90
C ASP A 195 7.18 8.09 -16.13
N GLY A 196 6.84 8.20 -14.85
CA GLY A 196 6.47 7.05 -14.01
C GLY A 196 7.63 6.26 -13.40
N CYS A 197 7.27 5.32 -12.53
CA CYS A 197 8.18 4.41 -11.83
C CYS A 197 7.82 2.98 -12.27
N SER A 198 8.76 2.25 -12.88
CA SER A 198 8.48 0.90 -13.36
C SER A 198 9.72 0.04 -13.46
N SER A 199 9.51 -1.27 -13.42
CA SER A 199 10.57 -2.26 -13.51
C SER A 199 10.08 -3.58 -14.11
N SER A 200 11.00 -4.34 -14.69
CA SER A 200 10.73 -5.72 -15.10
C SER A 200 10.74 -6.67 -13.89
N VAL A 201 9.92 -7.73 -13.94
CA VAL A 201 9.93 -8.77 -12.91
C VAL A 201 10.99 -9.83 -13.22
N GLY A 202 12.00 -9.91 -12.35
CA GLY A 202 13.12 -10.84 -12.49
C GLY A 202 14.14 -10.42 -13.56
N LEU A 203 14.97 -11.38 -13.96
CA LEU A 203 15.94 -11.29 -15.06
C LEU A 203 15.24 -11.49 -16.40
N ARG A 204 15.13 -10.43 -17.19
CA ARG A 204 14.62 -10.48 -18.57
C ARG A 204 15.69 -10.95 -19.57
N GLY A 205 16.94 -10.59 -19.29
CA GLY A 205 18.08 -10.76 -20.18
C GLY A 205 18.32 -9.53 -21.06
N GLY A 206 19.57 -9.34 -21.48
CA GLY A 206 19.97 -8.10 -22.17
C GLY A 206 20.00 -6.89 -21.22
N VAL A 207 19.92 -5.69 -21.80
CA VAL A 207 19.73 -4.46 -21.01
C VAL A 207 18.25 -4.35 -20.63
N GLN A 208 17.94 -4.51 -19.34
CA GLN A 208 16.61 -4.25 -18.78
C GLN A 208 16.63 -2.96 -17.98
N LYS A 209 15.58 -2.14 -18.13
CA LYS A 209 15.52 -0.82 -17.53
C LYS A 209 14.74 -0.85 -16.22
N ILE A 210 15.17 -0.02 -15.27
CA ILE A 210 14.29 0.52 -14.24
C ILE A 210 13.99 1.94 -14.67
N ASN A 211 12.71 2.26 -14.87
CA ASN A 211 12.30 3.62 -15.15
C ASN A 211 12.07 4.37 -13.82
N LEU A 212 12.79 5.47 -13.63
CA LEU A 212 12.66 6.35 -12.49
C LEU A 212 12.40 7.76 -13.01
N GLY A 213 11.15 8.07 -13.33
CA GLY A 213 10.72 9.39 -13.77
C GLY A 213 10.78 10.46 -12.66
N ASN A 214 10.18 11.61 -12.94
CA ASN A 214 10.01 12.67 -11.94
C ASN A 214 9.14 12.17 -10.78
N GLY A 215 9.64 12.30 -9.54
CA GLY A 215 8.95 11.84 -8.32
C GLY A 215 9.37 10.45 -7.82
N CYS A 216 10.02 9.63 -8.63
CA CYS A 216 10.40 8.26 -8.25
C CYS A 216 11.68 8.16 -7.37
N HIS A 217 12.38 9.27 -7.13
CA HIS A 217 13.70 9.27 -6.48
C HIS A 217 13.60 9.38 -4.96
N SER A 218 12.88 8.46 -4.35
CA SER A 218 12.96 8.17 -2.92
C SER A 218 13.59 6.79 -2.72
N VAL A 219 14.27 6.56 -1.58
CA VAL A 219 14.86 5.25 -1.29
C VAL A 219 13.79 4.15 -1.31
N THR A 220 12.57 4.47 -0.87
CA THR A 220 11.46 3.52 -0.82
C THR A 220 11.03 3.09 -2.21
N VAL A 221 10.76 4.03 -3.11
CA VAL A 221 10.34 3.73 -4.49
C VAL A 221 11.47 3.04 -5.25
N VAL A 222 12.71 3.54 -5.17
CA VAL A 222 13.81 2.89 -5.89
C VAL A 222 14.10 1.49 -5.34
N ALA A 223 13.99 1.26 -4.02
CA ALA A 223 14.12 -0.07 -3.45
C ALA A 223 12.97 -1.00 -3.86
N HIS A 224 11.74 -0.48 -3.98
CA HIS A 224 10.57 -1.19 -4.50
C HIS A 224 10.83 -1.67 -5.94
N GLU A 225 11.25 -0.77 -6.83
CA GLU A 225 11.53 -1.10 -8.23
C GLU A 225 12.70 -2.09 -8.39
N ILE A 226 13.73 -1.96 -7.55
CA ILE A 226 14.83 -2.94 -7.50
C ILE A 226 14.31 -4.31 -7.04
N SER A 227 13.36 -4.35 -6.10
CA SER A 227 12.74 -5.59 -5.62
C SER A 227 12.08 -6.37 -6.75
N HIS A 228 11.37 -5.70 -7.66
CA HIS A 228 10.79 -6.35 -8.83
C HIS A 228 11.83 -7.04 -9.70
N THR A 229 13.01 -6.44 -9.88
CA THR A 229 14.11 -7.08 -10.62
C THR A 229 14.60 -8.37 -9.98
N PHE A 230 14.41 -8.53 -8.66
CA PHE A 230 14.72 -9.77 -7.96
C PHE A 230 13.69 -10.86 -8.23
N GLY A 231 12.49 -10.46 -8.66
CA GLY A 231 11.35 -11.32 -8.96
C GLY A 231 10.18 -11.15 -8.00
N THR A 232 10.15 -10.10 -7.17
CA THR A 232 9.00 -9.86 -6.28
C THR A 232 7.80 -9.33 -7.05
N LEU A 233 6.62 -9.75 -6.64
CA LEU A 233 5.33 -9.24 -7.09
C LEU A 233 4.61 -8.56 -5.93
N HIS A 234 3.49 -7.90 -6.22
CA HIS A 234 2.76 -7.21 -5.19
C HIS A 234 1.97 -8.12 -4.25
N VAL A 235 1.89 -7.72 -2.98
CA VAL A 235 1.26 -8.50 -1.92
C VAL A 235 -0.25 -8.61 -2.08
N GLN A 236 -0.94 -7.56 -2.57
CA GLN A 236 -2.39 -7.67 -2.87
C GLN A 236 -2.68 -8.62 -4.03
N GLY A 237 -1.67 -8.97 -4.83
CA GLY A 237 -1.76 -9.98 -5.88
C GLY A 237 -1.76 -11.40 -5.32
N ARG A 238 -1.38 -11.63 -4.06
CA ARG A 238 -1.24 -12.99 -3.49
C ARG A 238 -2.49 -13.86 -3.60
N SER A 239 -2.29 -15.16 -3.77
CA SER A 239 -3.37 -16.13 -3.91
C SER A 239 -4.26 -16.25 -2.67
N ASP A 240 -3.70 -15.96 -1.48
CA ASP A 240 -4.39 -15.99 -0.19
C ASP A 240 -4.93 -14.62 0.26
N ARG A 241 -4.81 -13.55 -0.55
CA ARG A 241 -5.14 -12.17 -0.16
C ARG A 241 -6.58 -11.98 0.33
N ASP A 242 -7.54 -12.75 -0.19
CA ASP A 242 -8.96 -12.64 0.19
C ASP A 242 -9.24 -13.09 1.65
N LYS A 243 -8.28 -13.71 2.34
CA LYS A 243 -8.34 -13.97 3.78
C LYS A 243 -8.10 -12.71 4.60
N TYR A 244 -7.43 -11.70 4.02
CA TYR A 244 -6.89 -10.53 4.72
C TYR A 244 -7.52 -9.23 4.23
N VAL A 245 -7.80 -9.11 2.93
CA VAL A 245 -8.40 -7.94 2.28
C VAL A 245 -9.52 -8.34 1.32
N ARG A 246 -10.44 -7.41 1.05
CA ARG A 246 -11.39 -7.50 -0.07
C ARG A 246 -11.17 -6.35 -1.03
N ILE A 247 -11.39 -6.60 -2.32
CA ILE A 247 -11.32 -5.58 -3.37
C ILE A 247 -12.73 -5.09 -3.70
N ASP A 248 -12.97 -3.78 -3.60
CA ASP A 248 -14.20 -3.14 -4.06
C ASP A 248 -14.09 -2.79 -5.55
N THR A 249 -14.54 -3.71 -6.40
CA THR A 249 -14.45 -3.56 -7.86
C THR A 249 -15.31 -2.43 -8.41
N SER A 250 -16.35 -2.00 -7.68
CA SER A 250 -17.23 -0.88 -8.08
C SER A 250 -16.53 0.48 -8.01
N ASN A 251 -15.47 0.58 -7.22
CA ASN A 251 -14.68 1.80 -7.04
C ASN A 251 -13.35 1.76 -7.79
N ILE A 252 -13.16 0.85 -8.75
CA ILE A 252 -11.95 0.81 -9.58
C ILE A 252 -12.17 1.65 -10.84
N LYS A 253 -11.20 2.48 -11.22
CA LYS A 253 -11.21 3.21 -12.50
C LYS A 253 -11.38 2.25 -13.68
N GLU A 254 -12.10 2.70 -14.71
CA GLU A 254 -12.30 1.92 -15.93
C GLU A 254 -10.95 1.45 -16.52
N GLY A 255 -10.90 0.20 -16.97
CA GLY A 255 -9.68 -0.43 -17.50
C GLY A 255 -8.63 -0.84 -16.46
N LYS A 256 -8.79 -0.54 -15.15
CA LYS A 256 -7.78 -0.83 -14.11
C LYS A 256 -8.06 -2.08 -13.26
N ALA A 257 -9.14 -2.81 -13.53
CA ALA A 257 -9.49 -4.02 -12.77
C ALA A 257 -8.43 -5.13 -12.87
N HIS A 258 -7.65 -5.18 -13.95
CA HIS A 258 -6.60 -6.19 -14.14
C HIS A 258 -5.46 -6.08 -13.11
N ASN A 259 -5.26 -4.90 -12.51
CA ASN A 259 -4.26 -4.65 -11.45
C ASN A 259 -4.59 -5.33 -10.12
N PHE A 260 -5.78 -5.93 -9.98
CA PHE A 260 -6.21 -6.63 -8.77
C PHE A 260 -6.41 -8.13 -8.96
N LEU A 261 -5.94 -8.67 -10.08
CA LEU A 261 -6.00 -10.11 -10.34
C LEU A 261 -5.10 -10.87 -9.36
N LYS A 262 -5.56 -12.04 -8.88
CA LYS A 262 -4.79 -12.90 -7.96
C LYS A 262 -3.82 -13.83 -8.67
N GLU A 263 -2.72 -14.11 -7.99
CA GLU A 263 -1.88 -15.30 -8.14
C GLU A 263 -2.68 -16.60 -7.96
N PRO A 264 -2.17 -17.73 -8.50
CA PRO A 264 -2.87 -19.00 -8.44
C PRO A 264 -2.77 -19.61 -7.03
N ALA A 265 -3.78 -20.37 -6.63
CA ALA A 265 -3.77 -21.07 -5.34
C ALA A 265 -2.65 -22.12 -5.22
N THR A 266 -2.15 -22.63 -6.35
CA THR A 266 -1.11 -23.67 -6.43
C THR A 266 0.07 -23.21 -7.30
N GLY A 267 1.29 -23.56 -6.91
CA GLY A 267 2.50 -23.30 -7.69
C GLY A 267 3.16 -21.93 -7.47
N PHE A 268 2.58 -21.07 -6.63
CA PHE A 268 3.24 -19.87 -6.12
C PHE A 268 3.78 -20.14 -4.71
N SER A 269 5.10 -20.07 -4.55
CA SER A 269 5.71 -20.16 -3.23
C SER A 269 5.74 -18.77 -2.59
N HIS A 270 5.07 -18.64 -1.45
CA HIS A 270 5.20 -17.44 -0.60
C HIS A 270 6.45 -17.49 0.28
N TYR A 271 7.32 -18.49 0.08
CA TYR A 271 8.55 -18.70 0.84
C TYR A 271 8.34 -18.62 2.36
N ASP A 272 7.22 -19.16 2.87
CA ASP A 272 6.81 -19.09 4.29
C ASP A 272 6.74 -17.67 4.87
N ILE A 273 6.45 -16.67 4.03
CA ILE A 273 6.23 -15.28 4.43
C ILE A 273 4.73 -15.07 4.66
N PRO A 274 4.32 -14.60 5.85
CA PRO A 274 2.92 -14.29 6.13
C PRO A 274 2.43 -13.11 5.27
N TYR A 275 1.11 -12.97 5.14
CA TYR A 275 0.53 -11.79 4.50
C TYR A 275 0.83 -10.56 5.36
N GLU A 276 1.52 -9.57 4.78
CA GLU A 276 2.03 -8.41 5.48
C GLU A 276 1.40 -7.13 4.91
N PHE A 277 0.46 -6.53 5.65
CA PHE A 277 -0.24 -5.31 5.23
C PHE A 277 0.75 -4.18 4.95
N GLY A 278 1.73 -4.00 5.83
CA GLY A 278 2.76 -2.99 5.71
C GLY A 278 3.89 -3.37 4.78
N SER A 279 3.81 -4.40 3.94
CA SER A 279 4.87 -4.64 2.94
C SER A 279 4.99 -3.42 2.04
N MET A 280 6.20 -3.01 1.67
CA MET A 280 6.38 -1.94 0.67
C MET A 280 5.89 -2.35 -0.73
N GLN A 281 5.66 -3.64 -0.95
CA GLN A 281 5.11 -4.22 -2.18
C GLN A 281 3.59 -4.42 -2.08
N HIS A 282 2.93 -3.96 -1.03
CA HIS A 282 1.47 -3.95 -0.95
C HIS A 282 0.97 -2.59 -1.45
N TYR A 283 -0.06 -2.55 -2.30
CA TYR A 283 -0.72 -1.29 -2.64
C TYR A 283 -1.32 -0.58 -1.42
N HIS A 284 -1.29 0.75 -1.40
CA HIS A 284 -2.14 1.52 -0.49
C HIS A 284 -3.64 1.26 -0.73
N GLU A 285 -4.47 1.61 0.25
CA GLU A 285 -5.88 1.24 0.32
C GLU A 285 -6.76 1.88 -0.76
N LYS A 286 -6.27 2.93 -1.41
CA LYS A 286 -6.98 3.72 -2.44
C LYS A 286 -6.43 3.50 -3.85
N ALA A 287 -5.58 2.50 -4.06
CA ALA A 287 -4.97 2.24 -5.36
C ALA A 287 -6.04 2.15 -6.46
N PHE A 288 -5.84 2.89 -7.56
CA PHE A 288 -6.75 2.94 -8.72
C PHE A 288 -8.22 3.31 -8.40
N ALA A 289 -8.48 4.02 -7.30
CA ALA A 289 -9.84 4.42 -6.93
C ALA A 289 -10.48 5.37 -7.97
N LEU A 290 -11.70 5.06 -8.38
CA LEU A 290 -12.57 5.94 -9.16
C LEU A 290 -12.98 7.15 -8.30
N ASN A 291 -13.41 6.88 -7.07
CA ASN A 291 -13.66 7.88 -6.03
C ASN A 291 -12.59 7.78 -4.93
N SER A 292 -11.66 8.74 -4.90
CA SER A 292 -10.55 8.80 -3.95
C SER A 292 -10.94 9.06 -2.49
N SER A 293 -12.20 9.40 -2.22
CA SER A 293 -12.75 9.49 -0.86
C SER A 293 -13.01 8.10 -0.25
N ARG A 294 -13.06 7.03 -1.06
CA ARG A 294 -13.28 5.65 -0.61
C ARG A 294 -12.10 4.75 -0.97
N PRO A 295 -11.72 3.78 -0.11
CA PRO A 295 -10.78 2.72 -0.46
C PRO A 295 -11.27 1.86 -1.64
N THR A 296 -10.33 1.25 -2.36
CA THR A 296 -10.54 0.11 -3.26
C THR A 296 -10.16 -1.20 -2.57
N ILE A 297 -9.21 -1.16 -1.63
CA ILE A 297 -8.78 -2.31 -0.85
C ILE A 297 -9.26 -2.11 0.59
N TYR A 298 -10.12 -3.00 1.06
CA TYR A 298 -10.61 -2.99 2.43
C TYR A 298 -10.00 -4.14 3.21
N ALA A 299 -9.45 -3.88 4.39
CA ALA A 299 -9.08 -4.93 5.32
C ALA A 299 -10.33 -5.71 5.75
N MET A 300 -10.22 -7.02 5.86
CA MET A 300 -11.29 -7.85 6.41
C MET A 300 -11.52 -7.48 7.88
N LYS A 301 -12.73 -7.71 8.40
CA LYS A 301 -13.14 -7.28 9.75
C LYS A 301 -12.16 -7.69 10.87
N ALA A 302 -11.58 -8.90 10.79
CA ALA A 302 -10.59 -9.37 11.75
C ALA A 302 -9.29 -8.53 11.77
N PHE A 303 -9.03 -7.78 10.69
CA PHE A 303 -7.84 -6.98 10.45
C PHE A 303 -8.16 -5.50 10.25
N GLU A 304 -9.35 -5.03 10.64
CA GLU A 304 -9.83 -3.66 10.35
C GLU A 304 -8.86 -2.55 10.81
N LYS A 305 -8.07 -2.80 11.87
CA LYS A 305 -7.05 -1.87 12.37
C LYS A 305 -5.90 -1.62 11.37
N PHE A 306 -5.69 -2.53 10.41
CA PHE A 306 -4.69 -2.38 9.35
C PHE A 306 -5.19 -1.60 8.12
N GLN A 307 -6.45 -1.14 8.10
CA GLN A 307 -7.05 -0.48 6.93
C GLN A 307 -6.21 0.68 6.36
N TYR A 308 -5.51 1.42 7.22
CA TYR A 308 -4.65 2.56 6.84
C TYR A 308 -3.16 2.28 7.09
N SER A 309 -2.81 0.99 7.24
CA SER A 309 -1.43 0.50 7.39
C SER A 309 -0.93 -0.22 6.15
N MET A 310 -1.67 -0.20 5.04
CA MET A 310 -1.24 -0.82 3.78
C MET A 310 -0.13 0.00 3.12
N GLU A 311 0.92 -0.66 2.64
CA GLU A 311 2.10 -0.05 1.99
C GLU A 311 3.04 0.73 2.93
N ALA A 312 4.06 0.10 3.51
CA ALA A 312 4.98 0.81 4.40
C ALA A 312 5.82 1.88 3.68
N PRO A 313 6.21 2.94 4.40
CA PRO A 313 7.13 3.95 3.88
C PRO A 313 8.56 3.42 3.65
N ARG A 314 8.87 2.16 3.99
CA ARG A 314 10.16 1.48 3.79
C ARG A 314 9.94 -0.04 3.74
N ALA A 315 10.88 -0.76 3.12
CA ALA A 315 10.95 -2.21 3.21
C ALA A 315 10.91 -2.72 4.66
N THR A 316 10.04 -3.69 4.90
CA THR A 316 9.87 -4.37 6.17
C THR A 316 10.86 -5.52 6.36
N PHE A 317 10.83 -6.11 7.55
CA PHE A 317 11.57 -7.35 7.83
C PHE A 317 11.19 -8.47 6.84
N TYR A 318 9.90 -8.63 6.55
CA TYR A 318 9.41 -9.67 5.66
C TYR A 318 9.73 -9.41 4.19
N ASP A 319 9.79 -8.15 3.73
CA ASP A 319 10.26 -7.82 2.38
C ASP A 319 11.71 -8.27 2.17
N THR A 320 12.56 -7.99 3.17
CA THR A 320 13.97 -8.42 3.14
C THR A 320 14.10 -9.94 3.26
N LEU A 321 13.33 -10.57 4.14
CA LEU A 321 13.38 -12.02 4.34
C LEU A 321 12.90 -12.78 3.11
N LEU A 322 11.90 -12.26 2.39
CA LEU A 322 11.43 -12.82 1.12
C LEU A 322 12.60 -12.94 0.12
N VAL A 323 13.31 -11.84 -0.14
CA VAL A 323 14.47 -11.84 -1.05
C VAL A 323 15.56 -12.80 -0.57
N ASN A 324 15.85 -12.82 0.74
CA ASN A 324 16.83 -13.74 1.31
C ASN A 324 16.46 -15.22 1.10
N ARG A 325 15.16 -15.57 1.17
CA ARG A 325 14.68 -16.93 0.92
C ARG A 325 14.65 -17.26 -0.57
N MET A 326 14.21 -16.33 -1.42
CA MET A 326 14.25 -16.48 -2.89
C MET A 326 15.66 -16.80 -3.39
N TYR A 327 16.66 -16.04 -2.91
CA TYR A 327 18.05 -16.19 -3.31
C TYR A 327 18.86 -17.13 -2.42
N LYS A 328 18.21 -17.82 -1.47
CA LYS A 328 18.86 -18.79 -0.57
C LYS A 328 20.11 -18.23 0.12
N CYS A 329 20.04 -16.98 0.56
CA CYS A 329 21.21 -16.22 0.99
C CYS A 329 21.93 -16.80 2.20
N THR A 330 21.28 -17.68 2.97
CA THR A 330 21.85 -18.31 4.17
C THR A 330 22.34 -19.75 3.93
N ASP A 331 22.19 -20.30 2.71
CA ASP A 331 22.67 -21.66 2.38
C ASP A 331 24.20 -21.73 2.37
N LYS A 332 24.87 -20.62 2.01
CA LYS A 332 26.34 -20.47 2.10
C LYS A 332 26.86 -20.47 3.54
N CYS A 333 25.99 -20.30 4.54
CA CYS A 333 26.38 -20.24 5.93
C CYS A 333 26.61 -21.65 6.48
N GLN A 334 27.88 -22.07 6.52
CA GLN A 334 28.32 -23.37 7.02
C GLN A 334 27.90 -23.61 8.48
N LYS A 335 28.04 -22.58 9.32
CA LYS A 335 27.61 -22.62 10.72
C LYS A 335 26.27 -21.92 10.85
N LYS A 336 25.24 -22.65 11.31
CA LYS A 336 23.99 -22.05 11.74
C LYS A 336 24.17 -21.45 13.14
N ILE A 337 23.65 -20.24 13.33
CA ILE A 337 23.68 -19.52 14.60
C ILE A 337 22.26 -19.41 15.15
N THR A 338 22.14 -19.28 16.48
CA THR A 338 20.85 -19.08 17.13
C THR A 338 20.54 -17.60 17.22
N CYS A 339 19.41 -17.20 16.65
CA CYS A 339 18.89 -15.84 16.72
C CYS A 339 17.75 -15.77 17.76
N GLN A 340 17.78 -14.75 18.61
CA GLN A 340 16.74 -14.49 19.59
C GLN A 340 15.64 -13.61 18.99
N ASN A 341 14.51 -13.47 19.70
CA ASN A 341 13.43 -12.54 19.37
C ASN A 341 12.94 -12.64 17.92
N ASN A 342 12.79 -13.88 17.43
CA ASN A 342 12.40 -14.21 16.06
C ASN A 342 13.34 -13.68 14.95
N GLY A 343 14.56 -13.29 15.30
CA GLY A 343 15.61 -13.03 14.31
C GLY A 343 15.93 -14.27 13.49
N VAL A 344 16.55 -14.02 12.34
CA VAL A 344 16.99 -15.07 11.41
C VAL A 344 18.44 -14.82 11.03
N GLN A 345 19.18 -15.84 10.60
CA GLN A 345 20.57 -15.66 10.17
C GLN A 345 20.64 -14.64 9.02
N HIS A 346 21.59 -13.71 9.09
CA HIS A 346 21.67 -12.60 8.16
C HIS A 346 22.14 -13.05 6.77
N GLY A 347 21.49 -12.56 5.70
CA GLY A 347 21.76 -13.00 4.33
C GLY A 347 23.10 -12.54 3.76
N SER A 348 23.60 -11.40 4.23
CA SER A 348 24.91 -10.86 3.82
C SER A 348 26.08 -11.33 4.69
N ASP A 349 25.82 -11.72 5.95
CA ASP A 349 26.85 -11.99 6.96
C ASP A 349 26.44 -13.15 7.87
N CYS A 350 27.05 -14.31 7.64
CA CYS A 350 26.73 -15.54 8.36
C CYS A 350 27.04 -15.50 9.87
N LYS A 351 27.76 -14.48 10.37
CA LYS A 351 28.17 -14.39 11.78
C LYS A 351 27.18 -13.63 12.66
N LYS A 352 26.15 -13.01 12.07
CA LYS A 352 25.14 -12.23 12.80
C LYS A 352 23.72 -12.57 12.33
N CYS A 353 22.75 -12.11 13.12
CA CYS A 353 21.33 -12.23 12.83
C CYS A 353 20.80 -10.95 12.15
N PHE A 354 19.83 -11.13 11.27
CA PHE A 354 18.92 -10.09 10.80
C PHE A 354 17.79 -9.98 11.81
N CYS A 355 17.69 -8.82 12.45
CA CYS A 355 16.83 -8.62 13.61
C CYS A 355 15.52 -7.93 13.25
N PRO A 356 14.39 -8.37 13.82
CA PRO A 356 13.12 -7.65 13.70
C PRO A 356 13.20 -6.27 14.34
N ARG A 357 12.29 -5.38 13.97
CA ARG A 357 12.28 -4.01 14.50
C ARG A 357 12.21 -4.02 16.03
N GLY A 358 13.01 -3.17 16.66
CA GLY A 358 13.13 -3.11 18.12
C GLY A 358 14.09 -4.14 18.74
N TRP A 359 14.84 -4.88 17.91
CA TRP A 359 15.93 -5.74 18.36
C TRP A 359 17.21 -5.45 17.58
N ALA A 360 18.34 -5.66 18.24
CA ALA A 360 19.69 -5.41 17.73
C ALA A 360 20.69 -6.35 18.45
N GLY A 361 21.97 -6.23 18.10
CA GLY A 361 23.02 -7.13 18.58
C GLY A 361 23.32 -8.24 17.60
N THR A 362 24.34 -9.04 17.90
CA THR A 362 24.80 -10.10 16.98
C THR A 362 23.75 -11.20 16.85
N ASN A 363 23.02 -11.50 17.93
CA ASN A 363 22.01 -12.55 18.01
C ASN A 363 20.60 -11.99 18.24
N CYS A 364 20.39 -10.69 17.98
CA CYS A 364 19.15 -9.98 18.30
C CYS A 364 18.79 -9.96 19.79
N GLU A 365 19.80 -9.97 20.66
CA GLU A 365 19.68 -10.12 22.11
C GLU A 365 19.49 -8.79 22.87
N LYS A 366 19.58 -7.65 22.18
CA LYS A 366 19.53 -6.31 22.79
C LYS A 366 18.50 -5.42 22.11
N ARG A 367 18.11 -4.33 22.76
CA ARG A 367 17.38 -3.23 22.12
C ARG A 367 18.34 -2.35 21.30
N PRO A 368 17.89 -1.72 20.21
CA PRO A 368 18.68 -0.74 19.47
C PRO A 368 19.19 0.38 20.39
N ALA A 369 20.43 0.81 20.18
CA ALA A 369 21.08 1.81 21.05
C ALA A 369 20.43 3.20 20.95
N ASP A 370 19.80 3.48 19.82
CA ASP A 370 19.06 4.71 19.50
C ASP A 370 17.58 4.66 19.90
N ALA A 371 17.10 3.52 20.43
CA ALA A 371 15.72 3.39 20.89
C ALA A 371 15.52 4.04 22.27
N GLN A 372 14.46 4.85 22.41
CA GLN A 372 14.09 5.48 23.67
C GLN A 372 13.10 4.63 24.45
N THR A 373 13.51 4.10 25.60
CA THR A 373 12.60 3.36 26.50
C THR A 373 11.86 4.31 27.43
N ILE A 374 10.54 4.15 27.54
CA ILE A 374 9.66 4.92 28.42
C ILE A 374 8.91 3.93 29.31
N ASN A 375 9.17 3.98 30.62
CA ASN A 375 8.36 3.25 31.59
C ASN A 375 7.02 3.98 31.73
N VAL A 376 5.93 3.31 31.38
CA VAL A 376 4.60 3.92 31.33
C VAL A 376 3.80 3.64 32.59
N GLU A 377 2.99 4.61 32.99
CA GLU A 377 2.09 4.52 34.13
C GLU A 377 0.63 4.69 33.71
N ASN A 378 -0.28 4.14 34.50
CA ASN A 378 -1.71 4.20 34.20
C ASN A 378 -2.23 5.64 34.25
N GLY A 379 -2.96 6.07 33.22
CA GLY A 379 -3.57 7.40 33.15
C GLY A 379 -2.63 8.52 32.72
N LYS A 380 -1.36 8.22 32.40
CA LYS A 380 -0.41 9.21 31.86
C LYS A 380 -0.49 9.29 30.33
N GLU A 381 -0.04 10.43 29.80
CA GLU A 381 0.13 10.64 28.37
C GLU A 381 1.62 10.62 28.00
N VAL A 382 1.95 9.95 26.91
CA VAL A 382 3.31 9.89 26.35
C VAL A 382 3.35 10.75 25.09
N LYS A 383 4.33 11.65 25.02
CA LYS A 383 4.61 12.44 23.83
C LYS A 383 5.77 11.83 23.05
N VAL A 384 5.58 11.60 21.76
CA VAL A 384 6.62 11.18 20.82
C VAL A 384 6.81 12.27 19.76
N GLU A 385 8.05 12.51 19.35
CA GLU A 385 8.33 13.56 18.35
C GLU A 385 9.63 13.32 17.58
N LEU A 386 9.63 13.80 16.34
CA LEU A 386 10.78 13.93 15.47
C LEU A 386 10.87 15.37 14.97
N GLY A 387 12.10 15.88 14.97
CA GLY A 387 12.41 17.19 14.38
C GLY A 387 12.18 17.20 12.87
N LYS A 388 12.44 18.35 12.25
CA LYS A 388 12.48 18.45 10.80
C LYS A 388 13.83 17.92 10.28
N SER A 389 13.81 17.14 9.20
CA SER A 389 15.00 16.83 8.41
C SER A 389 15.03 17.64 7.10
N SER A 390 16.22 17.74 6.52
CA SER A 390 16.47 18.41 5.23
C SER A 390 16.61 17.38 4.12
N GLY A 391 15.52 16.72 3.73
CA GLY A 391 15.49 15.75 2.63
C GLY A 391 15.79 14.30 3.03
N ASP A 392 16.34 14.07 4.23
CA ASP A 392 16.62 12.73 4.73
C ASP A 392 15.41 12.12 5.44
N PHE A 393 15.13 10.84 5.18
CA PHE A 393 14.21 10.07 6.00
C PHE A 393 14.88 9.81 7.35
N ILE A 394 14.31 10.41 8.40
CA ILE A 394 14.72 10.21 9.78
C ILE A 394 13.64 9.42 10.53
N GLU A 395 14.08 8.63 11.48
CA GLU A 395 13.20 7.78 12.27
C GLU A 395 13.65 7.72 13.73
N LYS A 396 12.72 7.36 14.60
CA LYS A 396 12.99 7.10 16.00
C LYS A 396 12.08 6.01 16.52
N LEU A 397 12.67 5.11 17.30
CA LEU A 397 11.94 4.04 17.97
C LEU A 397 11.75 4.38 19.45
N TYR A 398 10.52 4.31 19.91
CA TYR A 398 10.16 4.37 21.31
C TYR A 398 9.70 2.99 21.78
N ILE A 399 10.13 2.59 22.98
CA ILE A 399 9.76 1.33 23.62
C ILE A 399 8.97 1.67 24.88
N LEU A 400 7.65 1.52 24.82
CA LEU A 400 6.78 1.70 25.97
C LEU A 400 6.82 0.42 26.80
N LYS A 401 7.13 0.55 28.09
CA LYS A 401 7.28 -0.60 29.00
C LYS A 401 6.39 -0.43 30.23
N ALA A 402 5.48 -1.36 30.44
CA ALA A 402 4.63 -1.45 31.62
C ALA A 402 5.28 -2.32 32.70
N PRO A 403 4.77 -2.27 33.95
CA PRO A 403 5.09 -3.28 34.96
C PRO A 403 4.79 -4.69 34.46
N ALA A 404 5.59 -5.67 34.88
CA ALA A 404 5.45 -7.06 34.45
C ALA A 404 4.02 -7.58 34.70
N GLY A 405 3.48 -8.31 33.71
CA GLY A 405 2.13 -8.87 33.75
C GLY A 405 0.99 -7.89 33.43
N LYS A 406 1.29 -6.60 33.19
CA LYS A 406 0.32 -5.63 32.67
C LYS A 406 0.42 -5.53 31.16
N LYS A 407 -0.70 -5.22 30.50
CA LYS A 407 -0.71 -4.81 29.09
C LYS A 407 -0.87 -3.30 28.99
N ILE A 408 -0.39 -2.75 27.88
CA ILE A 408 -0.49 -1.33 27.55
C ILE A 408 -1.66 -1.17 26.59
N GLN A 409 -2.68 -0.42 27.00
CA GLN A 409 -3.73 0.06 26.12
C GLN A 409 -3.47 1.53 25.78
N THR A 410 -3.38 1.85 24.49
CA THR A 410 -3.10 3.19 23.98
C THR A 410 -4.29 3.79 23.24
N THR A 411 -4.40 5.11 23.33
CA THR A 411 -5.30 5.93 22.50
C THR A 411 -4.49 7.12 22.00
N VAL A 412 -4.44 7.33 20.68
CA VAL A 412 -3.77 8.48 20.09
C VAL A 412 -4.69 9.69 20.26
N THR A 413 -4.29 10.64 21.09
CA THR A 413 -5.08 11.83 21.46
C THR A 413 -4.74 13.05 20.61
N LYS A 414 -3.52 13.10 20.07
CA LYS A 414 -3.08 14.17 19.18
C LYS A 414 -2.08 13.63 18.15
N LEU A 415 -2.15 14.15 16.93
CA LEU A 415 -1.26 13.75 15.83
C LEU A 415 -0.88 14.95 14.95
N GLY A 416 0.35 15.43 15.09
CA GLY A 416 0.95 16.46 14.24
C GLY A 416 0.10 17.73 14.05
N ASP A 417 0.51 18.54 13.08
CA ASP A 417 -0.28 19.68 12.55
C ASP A 417 -0.57 19.50 11.04
N ARG A 418 -0.03 18.44 10.44
CA ARG A 418 -0.12 18.09 9.03
C ARG A 418 -0.66 16.68 8.92
N TYR A 419 -1.43 16.47 7.86
CA TYR A 419 -1.98 15.17 7.53
C TYR A 419 -1.57 14.77 6.12
N THR A 420 -1.36 13.48 5.93
CA THR A 420 -1.10 12.90 4.61
C THR A 420 -1.91 11.62 4.48
N SER A 421 -2.32 11.29 3.26
CA SER A 421 -2.87 9.98 2.95
C SER A 421 -1.75 8.94 2.90
N MET A 422 -2.05 7.67 3.20
CA MET A 422 -1.14 6.51 3.01
C MET A 422 0.12 6.48 3.89
N CYS A 423 0.38 7.53 4.68
CA CYS A 423 1.45 7.60 5.66
C CYS A 423 2.85 7.33 5.07
N ARG A 424 3.17 7.79 3.86
CA ARG A 424 4.48 7.53 3.22
C ARG A 424 5.56 8.50 3.72
N SER A 425 5.32 9.82 3.73
CA SER A 425 6.40 10.77 4.07
C SER A 425 6.65 10.97 5.56
N PHE A 426 5.60 10.87 6.39
CA PHE A 426 5.68 11.01 7.83
C PHE A 426 4.55 10.26 8.52
N GLY A 427 4.78 9.85 9.77
CA GLY A 427 3.77 9.17 10.55
C GLY A 427 4.33 8.51 11.80
N MET A 428 3.44 7.78 12.46
CA MET A 428 3.74 6.92 13.59
C MET A 428 3.13 5.54 13.36
N GLU A 429 3.84 4.50 13.74
CA GLU A 429 3.39 3.11 13.73
C GLU A 429 3.43 2.56 15.16
N ILE A 430 2.29 2.08 15.65
CA ILE A 430 2.18 1.39 16.94
C ILE A 430 2.22 -0.12 16.69
N ILE A 431 3.21 -0.81 17.25
CA ILE A 431 3.40 -2.26 17.12
C ILE A 431 3.07 -2.89 18.49
N PRO A 432 1.86 -3.44 18.66
CA PRO A 432 1.40 -4.02 19.93
C PRO A 432 1.79 -5.48 20.10
N PHE A 433 2.40 -6.10 19.09
CA PHE A 433 2.64 -7.54 19.04
C PHE A 433 3.96 -7.93 19.72
N ASN A 434 4.01 -9.14 20.28
CA ASN A 434 5.25 -9.71 20.80
C ASN A 434 6.20 -10.07 19.66
N ASP A 435 5.67 -10.55 18.53
CA ASP A 435 6.44 -10.75 17.30
C ASP A 435 6.54 -9.44 16.52
N THR A 436 7.71 -8.81 16.55
CA THR A 436 7.94 -7.49 15.93
C THR A 436 8.43 -7.57 14.49
N ARG A 437 8.29 -8.74 13.85
CA ARG A 437 8.55 -8.92 12.41
C ARG A 437 7.45 -8.31 11.53
N THR A 438 6.21 -8.30 12.03
CA THR A 438 5.07 -7.71 11.32
C THR A 438 5.02 -6.20 11.51
N SER A 439 4.47 -5.48 10.54
CA SER A 439 4.11 -4.07 10.72
C SER A 439 2.97 -3.91 11.73
N GLY A 440 2.88 -2.72 12.29
CA GLY A 440 1.85 -2.30 13.22
C GLY A 440 0.77 -1.42 12.59
N PHE A 441 0.12 -0.64 13.45
CA PHE A 441 -0.97 0.25 13.08
C PHE A 441 -0.44 1.66 12.85
N ARG A 442 -0.63 2.21 11.64
CA ARG A 442 -0.08 3.50 11.21
C ARG A 442 -1.05 4.66 11.39
N PHE A 443 -0.48 5.81 11.73
CA PHE A 443 -1.14 7.07 12.03
C PHE A 443 -0.41 8.23 11.34
N CYS A 444 -1.07 8.88 10.39
CA CYS A 444 -0.57 10.07 9.68
C CYS A 444 -1.67 11.09 9.33
N SER A 445 -2.92 10.82 9.72
CA SER A 445 -4.09 11.70 9.62
C SER A 445 -4.87 11.64 10.94
N GLU A 446 -5.90 12.46 11.12
CA GLU A 446 -6.75 12.43 12.33
C GLU A 446 -7.05 11.00 12.79
N PRO A 447 -7.00 10.70 14.11
CA PRO A 447 -7.05 9.33 14.61
C PRO A 447 -8.34 8.60 14.20
N LYS A 448 -8.27 7.79 13.14
CA LYS A 448 -9.39 6.95 12.68
C LYS A 448 -9.47 5.62 13.44
N GLN A 449 -8.44 5.28 14.21
CA GLN A 449 -8.33 4.01 14.90
C GLN A 449 -8.67 4.16 16.38
N GLY A 450 -9.44 3.22 16.91
CA GLY A 450 -9.79 3.15 18.32
C GLY A 450 -8.63 2.67 19.21
N ARG A 451 -8.96 2.11 20.37
CA ARG A 451 -7.98 1.64 21.35
C ARG A 451 -7.10 0.51 20.79
N ILE A 452 -5.79 0.61 20.98
CA ILE A 452 -4.82 -0.44 20.68
C ILE A 452 -4.37 -1.05 22.01
N THR A 453 -4.19 -2.36 22.07
CA THR A 453 -3.76 -3.05 23.29
C THR A 453 -2.63 -4.00 22.95
N SER A 454 -1.53 -3.95 23.70
CA SER A 454 -0.39 -4.83 23.51
C SER A 454 -0.69 -6.27 23.90
N GLU A 455 0.05 -7.20 23.32
CA GLU A 455 0.02 -8.63 23.67
C GLU A 455 0.71 -8.90 25.01
N GLY A 456 1.74 -8.11 25.35
CA GLY A 456 2.51 -8.19 26.58
C GLY A 456 2.70 -6.83 27.26
N ASP A 457 3.74 -6.74 28.09
CA ASP A 457 4.11 -5.53 28.86
C ASP A 457 4.91 -4.51 28.06
N THR A 458 5.17 -4.79 26.79
CA THR A 458 5.96 -3.94 25.90
C THR A 458 5.15 -3.59 24.66
N MET A 459 5.27 -2.35 24.22
CA MET A 459 4.69 -1.86 22.96
C MET A 459 5.72 -0.96 22.27
N LEU A 460 5.94 -1.19 20.96
CA LEU A 460 6.83 -0.32 20.19
C LEU A 460 6.03 0.80 19.53
N VAL A 461 6.63 1.98 19.48
CA VAL A 461 6.11 3.12 18.74
C VAL A 461 7.23 3.63 17.84
N TRP A 462 7.10 3.41 16.53
CA TRP A 462 8.02 3.88 15.53
C TRP A 462 7.51 5.18 14.94
N VAL A 463 8.36 6.20 14.89
CA VAL A 463 8.01 7.51 14.34
C VAL A 463 8.99 7.81 13.21
N TYR A 464 8.51 8.41 12.12
CA TYR A 464 9.33 8.72 10.95
C TYR A 464 8.88 9.98 10.22
N THR A 465 9.81 10.63 9.52
CA THR A 465 9.55 11.79 8.66
C THR A 465 10.68 12.02 7.67
N THR A 466 10.39 12.62 6.51
CA THR A 466 11.40 12.96 5.48
C THR A 466 11.67 14.47 5.32
N ASN A 467 10.68 15.32 5.63
CA ASN A 467 10.79 16.78 5.40
C ASN A 467 10.00 17.64 6.41
N TYR A 468 9.25 17.00 7.30
CA TYR A 468 8.30 17.67 8.18
C TYR A 468 8.64 17.39 9.64
N LYS A 469 8.26 18.30 10.53
CA LYS A 469 8.21 17.95 11.96
C LYS A 469 7.02 17.03 12.18
N PHE A 470 7.20 15.99 12.98
CA PHE A 470 6.11 15.11 13.37
C PHE A 470 6.08 14.95 14.89
N TYR A 471 4.89 14.92 15.48
CA TYR A 471 4.73 14.61 16.89
C TYR A 471 3.37 13.95 17.13
N ALA A 472 3.25 13.18 18.22
CA ALA A 472 1.99 12.58 18.63
C ALA A 472 1.89 12.49 20.14
N ASN A 473 0.66 12.55 20.65
CA ASN A 473 0.35 12.29 22.05
C ASN A 473 -0.44 10.99 22.17
N ILE A 474 -0.04 10.16 23.13
CA ILE A 474 -0.55 8.80 23.32
C ILE A 474 -0.98 8.65 24.77
N ALA A 475 -2.29 8.60 25.01
CA ALA A 475 -2.83 8.30 26.34
C ALA A 475 -2.64 6.81 26.66
N ILE A 476 -2.17 6.52 27.88
CA ILE A 476 -1.87 5.17 28.36
C ILE A 476 -2.87 4.73 29.42
N LYS A 477 -3.39 3.51 29.26
CA LYS A 477 -4.11 2.76 30.28
C LYS A 477 -3.45 1.41 30.47
N LEU A 478 -3.13 1.03 31.70
CA LEU A 478 -2.62 -0.31 32.00
C LEU A 478 -3.80 -1.24 32.26
N VAL A 479 -3.83 -2.39 31.59
CA VAL A 479 -4.91 -3.39 31.71
C VAL A 479 -4.37 -4.72 32.23
#